data_AF-A0A0M3J9S6-F1
#
_entry.id   AF-A0A0M3J9S6-F1
#
_cell.length_a   1.000
_cell.length_b   1.000
_cell.length_c   1.000
_cell.angle_alpha   90.00
_cell.angle_beta   90.00
_cell.angle_gamma   90.00
#
_symmetry.space_group_name_H-M   'P 1'
#
loop_
_entity.id
_entity.type
_entity.pdbx_description
1 polymer ?
#
loop_
_entity_poly.entity_id
_entity_poly.type
_entity_poly.pdbx_seq_one_letter_code
_entity_poly.pdbx_strand_id
1 'polypeptide(L)'
;MNTGGIHRLNSPLKNYDNFNCAYRKSKEIVFEAVNLDEKSNRTDESKKREVMDLYRKGIKQFETALKYAKMAVPLEKSDEVEKHRVAIEKNLRSTQGRLNDLGNFCKDF
;
A
#
# COMPACT_ATOMS: atom_id res chain seq x y z
N MET A 1 18.97 -11.53 33.10
CA MET A 1 17.97 -12.07 32.14
C MET A 1 17.42 -10.90 31.35
N ASN A 2 17.65 -10.90 30.04
CA ASN A 2 17.32 -9.79 29.16
C ASN A 2 15.81 -9.88 28.83
N THR A 3 14.99 -9.00 29.40
CA THR A 3 13.56 -8.93 29.09
C THR A 3 13.38 -8.29 27.72
N GLY A 4 13.58 -9.10 26.68
CA GLY A 4 13.26 -8.77 25.29
C GLY A 4 11.88 -8.14 25.21
N GLY A 5 11.83 -6.98 24.56
CA GLY A 5 10.70 -6.07 24.60
C GLY A 5 9.37 -6.76 24.36
N ILE A 6 8.42 -6.49 25.25
CA ILE A 6 7.02 -6.83 25.07
C ILE A 6 6.56 -6.07 23.82
N HIS A 7 6.59 -6.72 22.66
CA HIS A 7 5.81 -6.30 21.51
C HIS A 7 4.36 -6.29 21.98
N ARG A 8 3.84 -5.10 22.29
CA ARG A 8 2.44 -4.90 22.66
C ARG A 8 1.59 -5.49 21.54
N LEU A 9 0.99 -6.66 21.76
CA LEU A 9 -0.01 -7.23 20.88
C LEU A 9 -1.19 -6.25 20.90
N ASN A 10 -1.44 -5.60 19.77
CA ASN A 10 -2.62 -4.76 19.60
C ASN A 10 -3.88 -5.61 19.81
N SER A 11 -4.92 -5.02 20.39
CA SER A 11 -6.22 -5.67 20.47
C SER A 11 -6.77 -5.94 19.06
N PRO A 12 -7.63 -6.96 18.87
CA PRO A 12 -8.25 -7.22 17.58
C PRO A 12 -8.93 -5.99 16.97
N LEU A 13 -9.64 -5.21 17.78
CA LEU A 13 -10.25 -3.95 17.34
C LEU A 13 -9.21 -2.93 16.86
N LYS A 14 -8.10 -2.78 17.58
CA LYS A 14 -7.02 -1.89 17.16
C LYS A 14 -6.35 -2.36 15.87
N ASN A 15 -6.23 -3.68 15.65
CA ASN A 15 -5.74 -4.23 14.40
C ASN A 15 -6.69 -3.92 13.23
N TYR A 16 -7.99 -4.03 13.45
CA TYR A 16 -9.01 -3.67 12.46
C TYR A 16 -8.93 -2.18 12.09
N ASP A 17 -8.80 -1.29 13.07
CA ASP A 17 -8.64 0.15 12.82
C ASP A 17 -7.37 0.46 12.03
N ASN A 18 -6.25 -0.17 12.42
CA ASN A 18 -4.98 0.01 11.74
C ASN A 18 -5.02 -0.53 10.29
N PHE A 19 -5.65 -1.69 10.08
CA PHE A 19 -5.89 -2.25 8.75
C PHE A 19 -6.67 -1.27 7.87
N ASN A 20 -7.81 -0.77 8.35
CA ASN A 20 -8.65 0.14 7.59
C ASN A 20 -7.99 1.50 7.33
N CYS A 21 -7.23 2.02 8.30
CA CYS A 21 -6.44 3.23 8.11
C CYS A 21 -5.41 3.08 6.99
N ALA A 22 -4.65 1.98 6.99
CA ALA A 22 -3.67 1.69 5.94
C ALA A 22 -4.34 1.42 4.59
N TYR A 23 -5.44 0.66 4.57
CA TYR A 23 -6.21 0.38 3.36
C TYR A 23 -6.76 1.67 2.73
N ARG A 24 -7.37 2.56 3.52
CA ARG A 24 -7.89 3.85 3.00
C ARG A 24 -6.77 4.71 2.42
N LYS A 25 -5.69 4.91 3.19
CA LYS A 25 -4.52 5.69 2.74
C LYS A 25 -3.89 5.12 1.47
N SER A 26 -3.80 3.79 1.35
CA SER A 26 -3.26 3.14 0.16
C SER A 26 -4.06 3.48 -1.09
N LYS A 27 -5.40 3.51 -0.99
CA LYS A 27 -6.28 3.87 -2.12
C LYS A 27 -6.14 5.35 -2.49
N GLU A 28 -6.14 6.24 -1.50
CA GLU A 28 -5.98 7.70 -1.71
C GLU A 28 -4.68 7.99 -2.47
N ILE A 29 -3.56 7.46 -1.99
CA ILE A 29 -2.23 7.70 -2.58
C ILE A 29 -2.12 7.09 -3.97
N VAL A 30 -2.59 5.86 -4.18
CA VAL A 30 -2.49 5.20 -5.49
C VAL A 30 -3.41 5.88 -6.52
N PHE A 31 -4.58 6.35 -6.10
CA PHE A 31 -5.45 7.14 -6.97
C PHE A 31 -4.79 8.45 -7.40
N GLU A 32 -4.14 9.15 -6.48
CA GLU A 32 -3.34 10.35 -6.80
C GLU A 32 -2.20 10.03 -7.76
N ALA A 33 -1.47 8.94 -7.52
CA ALA A 33 -0.38 8.49 -8.38
C ALA A 33 -0.85 8.22 -9.82
N VAL A 34 -1.98 7.52 -9.98
CA VAL A 34 -2.59 7.23 -11.30
C VAL A 34 -2.99 8.52 -12.00
N ASN A 35 -3.69 9.42 -11.31
CA ASN A 35 -4.11 10.69 -11.88
C ASN A 35 -2.92 11.54 -12.35
N LEU A 36 -1.82 11.54 -11.60
CA LEU A 36 -0.62 12.27 -11.98
C LEU A 36 0.11 11.60 -13.14
N ASP A 37 0.21 10.26 -13.14
CA ASP A 37 0.86 9.49 -14.21
C ASP A 37 0.16 9.71 -15.55
N GLU A 38 -1.18 9.62 -15.56
CA GLU A 38 -2.01 9.84 -16.76
C GLU A 38 -1.88 11.26 -17.34
N LYS A 39 -1.70 12.27 -16.48
CA LYS A 39 -1.57 13.68 -16.89
C LYS A 39 -0.13 14.07 -17.23
N SER A 40 0.85 13.30 -16.79
CA SER A 40 2.26 13.63 -16.98
C SER A 40 2.70 13.46 -18.43
N ASN A 41 3.41 14.47 -18.95
CA ASN A 41 4.09 14.32 -20.23
C ASN A 41 5.25 13.31 -20.06
N ARG A 42 5.46 12.46 -21.07
CA ARG A 42 6.51 11.42 -21.07
C ARG A 42 7.92 12.00 -20.93
N THR A 43 8.14 13.25 -21.30
CA THR A 43 9.45 13.90 -21.24
C THR A 43 9.68 14.72 -19.95
N ASP A 44 8.70 14.79 -19.05
CA ASP A 44 8.83 15.53 -17.78
C ASP A 44 9.36 14.61 -16.68
N GLU A 45 10.69 14.48 -16.60
CA GLU A 45 11.37 13.63 -15.62
C GLU A 45 11.03 13.98 -14.17
N SER A 46 10.80 15.26 -13.86
CA SER A 46 10.48 15.71 -12.51
C SER A 46 9.14 15.14 -12.07
N LYS A 47 8.11 15.27 -12.94
CA LYS A 47 6.81 14.65 -12.68
C LYS A 47 6.88 13.13 -12.64
N LYS A 48 7.71 12.50 -13.47
CA LYS A 48 7.89 11.04 -13.41
C LYS A 48 8.48 10.58 -12.09
N ARG A 49 9.46 11.30 -11.53
CA ARG A 49 9.98 11.04 -10.17
C ARG A 49 8.89 11.17 -9.11
N GLU A 50 8.06 12.21 -9.20
CA GLU A 50 6.93 12.42 -8.28
C GLU A 50 5.91 11.28 -8.34
N VAL A 51 5.51 10.84 -9.54
CA VAL A 51 4.64 9.68 -9.75
C VAL A 51 5.24 8.41 -9.13
N MET A 52 6.52 8.15 -9.36
CA MET A 52 7.22 6.99 -8.79
C MET A 52 7.23 7.04 -7.25
N ASP A 53 7.41 8.22 -6.66
CA ASP A 53 7.38 8.40 -5.21
C ASP A 53 5.99 8.18 -4.61
N LEU A 54 4.93 8.61 -5.30
CA LEU A 54 3.55 8.30 -4.89
C LEU A 54 3.28 6.80 -4.96
N TYR A 55 3.68 6.12 -6.04
CA TYR A 55 3.53 4.66 -6.12
C TYR A 55 4.31 3.93 -5.02
N ARG A 56 5.53 4.35 -4.71
CA ARG A 56 6.31 3.80 -3.57
C ARG A 56 5.59 4.00 -2.23
N LYS A 57 4.99 5.18 -1.99
CA LYS A 57 4.21 5.46 -0.78
C LYS A 57 2.95 4.57 -0.72
N GLY A 58 2.25 4.39 -1.84
CA GLY A 58 1.08 3.53 -1.96
C GLY A 58 1.41 2.06 -1.65
N ILE A 59 2.49 1.54 -2.22
CA ILE A 59 3.03 0.20 -1.95
C ILE A 59 3.27 -0.01 -0.45
N LYS A 60 3.95 0.94 0.21
CA LYS A 60 4.21 0.86 1.67
C LYS A 60 2.92 0.78 2.49
N GLN A 61 1.84 1.46 2.07
CA GLN A 61 0.55 1.37 2.75
C GLN A 61 -0.15 0.04 2.49
N PHE A 62 -0.09 -0.50 1.27
CA PHE A 62 -0.57 -1.86 0.98
C PHE A 62 0.15 -2.90 1.84
N GLU A 63 1.48 -2.87 1.90
CA GLU A 63 2.28 -3.76 2.73
C GLU A 63 1.94 -3.61 4.22
N THR A 64 1.70 -2.38 4.68
CA THR A 64 1.27 -2.11 6.06
C THR A 64 -0.09 -2.73 6.36
N ALA A 65 -1.06 -2.59 5.46
CA ALA A 65 -2.38 -3.23 5.61
C ALA A 65 -2.25 -4.76 5.61
N LEU A 66 -1.40 -5.33 4.74
CA LEU A 66 -1.20 -6.77 4.63
C LEU A 66 -0.51 -7.42 5.85
N LYS A 67 0.04 -6.64 6.79
CA LYS A 67 0.52 -7.17 8.08
C LYS A 67 -0.62 -7.67 8.98
N TYR A 68 -1.84 -7.20 8.78
CA TYR A 68 -2.99 -7.59 9.60
C TYR A 68 -3.76 -8.74 8.94
N ALA A 69 -3.51 -9.97 9.40
CA ALA A 69 -4.23 -11.16 8.96
C ALA A 69 -5.68 -11.15 9.48
N LYS A 70 -6.59 -11.86 8.78
CA LYS A 70 -8.01 -11.97 9.20
C LYS A 70 -8.20 -12.56 10.61
N MET A 71 -7.26 -13.41 11.06
CA MET A 71 -7.28 -14.00 12.40
C MET A 71 -6.85 -13.03 13.51
N ALA A 72 -6.29 -11.86 13.14
CA ALA A 72 -5.83 -10.83 14.06
C ALA A 72 -6.86 -9.71 14.28
N VAL A 73 -8.05 -9.81 13.69
CA VAL A 73 -9.15 -8.83 13.78
C VAL A 73 -10.41 -9.48 14.39
N PRO A 74 -11.46 -8.72 14.78
CA PRO A 74 -12.69 -9.30 15.30
C PRO A 74 -13.34 -10.27 14.30
N LEU A 75 -13.95 -11.35 14.80
CA LEU A 75 -14.47 -12.43 13.95
C LEU A 75 -15.52 -11.90 12.95
N GLU A 76 -16.39 -11.00 13.40
CA GLU A 76 -17.44 -10.35 12.61
C GLU A 76 -16.89 -9.42 11.52
N LYS A 77 -15.59 -9.07 11.57
CA LYS A 77 -14.89 -8.26 10.56
C LYS A 77 -13.97 -9.07 9.67
N SER A 78 -13.74 -10.35 9.99
CA SER A 78 -12.72 -11.17 9.33
C SER A 78 -12.96 -11.34 7.83
N ASP A 79 -14.19 -11.59 7.41
CA ASP A 79 -14.56 -11.74 5.99
C ASP A 79 -14.42 -10.44 5.19
N GLU A 80 -14.76 -9.31 5.80
CA GLU A 80 -14.57 -7.97 5.19
C GLU A 80 -13.07 -7.69 4.98
N VAL A 81 -12.27 -7.94 6.02
CA VAL A 81 -10.81 -7.78 5.95
C VAL A 81 -10.22 -8.69 4.89
N GLU A 82 -10.65 -9.95 4.80
CA GLU A 82 -10.16 -10.88 3.77
C GLU A 82 -10.47 -10.40 2.35
N LYS A 83 -11.70 -9.94 2.09
CA LYS A 83 -12.07 -9.34 0.79
C LYS A 83 -11.18 -8.16 0.44
N HIS A 84 -10.94 -7.27 1.40
CA HIS A 84 -10.05 -6.12 1.20
C HIS A 84 -8.60 -6.53 0.99
N ARG A 85 -8.09 -7.55 1.71
CA ARG A 85 -6.74 -8.09 1.50
C ARG A 85 -6.54 -8.60 0.08
N VAL A 86 -7.47 -9.39 -0.45
CA VAL A 86 -7.42 -9.88 -1.83
C VAL A 86 -7.35 -8.72 -2.83
N ALA A 87 -8.14 -7.66 -2.61
CA ALA A 87 -8.09 -6.45 -3.43
C ALA A 87 -6.75 -5.72 -3.31
N ILE A 88 -6.21 -5.59 -2.10
CA ILE A 88 -4.91 -4.99 -1.82
C ILE A 88 -3.80 -5.77 -2.53
N GLU A 89 -3.80 -7.09 -2.48
CA GLU A 89 -2.78 -7.91 -3.14
C GLU A 89 -2.79 -7.74 -4.65
N LYS A 90 -3.97 -7.68 -5.27
CA LYS A 90 -4.11 -7.40 -6.71
C LYS A 90 -3.57 -6.00 -7.05
N ASN A 91 -3.93 -5.00 -6.26
CA ASN A 91 -3.50 -3.63 -6.49
C ASN A 91 -2.00 -3.47 -6.27
N LEU A 92 -1.44 -4.10 -5.23
CA LEU A 92 -0.02 -4.12 -4.94
C LEU A 92 0.78 -4.64 -6.12
N ARG A 93 0.41 -5.81 -6.67
CA ARG A 93 1.07 -6.38 -7.85
C ARG A 93 1.01 -5.44 -9.05
N SER A 94 -0.15 -4.84 -9.29
CA SER A 94 -0.35 -3.90 -10.41
C SER A 94 0.49 -2.63 -10.26
N THR A 95 0.52 -2.07 -9.05
CA THR A 95 1.32 -0.88 -8.73
C THR A 95 2.83 -1.15 -8.80
N GLN A 96 3.28 -2.32 -8.32
CA GLN A 96 4.68 -2.74 -8.46
C GLN A 96 5.07 -2.89 -9.94
N GLY A 97 4.21 -3.50 -10.75
CA GLY A 97 4.40 -3.61 -12.20
C GLY A 97 4.56 -2.23 -12.85
N ARG A 98 3.64 -1.31 -12.57
CA ARG A 98 3.70 0.05 -13.13
C ARG A 98 4.95 0.82 -12.68
N LEU A 99 5.33 0.71 -11.42
CA LEU A 99 6.54 1.35 -10.90
C LEU A 99 7.80 0.80 -11.60
N ASN A 100 7.84 -0.50 -11.89
CA ASN A 100 8.92 -1.11 -12.65
C ASN A 100 8.96 -0.59 -14.10
N ASP A 101 7.81 -0.48 -14.76
CA ASP A 101 7.73 0.08 -16.12
C ASP A 101 8.27 1.52 -16.18
N LEU A 102 7.86 2.36 -15.22
CA LEU A 102 8.36 3.73 -15.09
C LEU A 102 9.86 3.76 -14.79
N GLY A 103 10.35 2.86 -13.93
CA GLY A 103 11.76 2.75 -13.60
C GLY A 103 12.63 2.32 -14.78
N ASN A 104 12.11 1.48 -15.68
CA ASN A 104 12.81 1.10 -16.91
C ASN A 104 12.78 2.23 -17.93
N PHE A 105 11.63 2.88 -18.13
CA PHE A 105 11.51 4.04 -19.01
C PHE A 105 12.50 5.16 -18.65
N CYS A 106 12.68 5.46 -17.36
CA CYS A 106 13.62 6.49 -16.90
C CYS A 106 15.10 6.11 -17.02
N LYS A 107 15.46 4.85 -17.31
CA LYS A 107 16.86 4.44 -17.55
C LYS A 107 17.29 4.63 -19.01
N ASP A 108 16.34 4.82 -19.91
CA ASP A 108 16.56 4.96 -21.35
C ASP A 108 16.77 6.43 -21.78
N PHE A 109 16.81 7.37 -20.83
CA PHE A 109 17.16 8.78 -20.99
C PHE A 109 18.49 9.09 -20.29
#